data_AF-A0A5Q8CKA6-F1
#
_entry.id   AF-A0A5Q8CKA6-F1
#
_cell.length_a   1.000
_cell.length_b   1.000
_cell.length_c   1.000
_cell.angle_alpha   90.00
_cell.angle_beta   90.00
_cell.angle_gamma   90.00
#
_symmetry.space_group_name_H-M   'P 1'
#
loop_
_entity.id
_entity.type
_entity.pdbx_description
1 polymer ?
#
loop_
_entity_poly.entity_id
_entity_poly.type
_entity_poly.pdbx_seq_one_letter_code
_entity_poly.pdbx_strand_id
1 'polypeptide(L)'
;MKARWLSTARPVALAAGAALVAADAQAACPIQLAAYGEAKSGAEIDFSPTGTSATIANTFRMILDNNTVLDGIAMWTEGSAGRPHGSLMYKCPTGDVTGEELAACTVWEGVIYSADEKGVVGLLPAEGADAPKSLIFPDLGPSLEMSAAYGPAGFSKVPWDVFALKGCQE
;
A
#
# COMPACT_ATOMS: atom_id res chain seq x y z
N MET A 1 -68.20 -50.38 20.98
CA MET A 1 -66.99 -49.55 21.22
C MET A 1 -65.93 -49.88 20.18
N LYS A 2 -65.78 -49.08 19.11
CA LYS A 2 -64.57 -49.05 18.28
C LYS A 2 -64.43 -47.64 17.69
N ALA A 3 -63.41 -46.93 18.15
CA ALA A 3 -63.07 -45.59 17.71
C ALA A 3 -62.40 -45.64 16.33
N ARG A 4 -62.73 -44.69 15.46
CA ARG A 4 -61.95 -44.38 14.25
C ARG A 4 -61.58 -42.91 14.32
N TRP A 5 -60.35 -42.65 14.76
CA TRP A 5 -59.71 -41.34 14.73
C TRP A 5 -59.11 -41.15 13.33
N LEU A 6 -59.58 -40.13 12.61
CA LEU A 6 -58.97 -39.68 11.36
C LEU A 6 -57.86 -38.68 11.73
N SER A 7 -56.61 -39.15 11.77
CA SER A 7 -55.45 -38.28 11.90
C SER A 7 -55.10 -37.68 10.54
N THR A 8 -55.34 -36.37 10.39
CA THR A 8 -54.80 -35.57 9.30
C THR A 8 -53.31 -35.33 9.53
N ALA A 9 -52.45 -36.00 8.76
CA ALA A 9 -51.02 -35.74 8.73
C ALA A 9 -50.76 -34.46 7.92
N ARG A 10 -50.18 -33.45 8.57
CA ARG A 10 -49.78 -32.18 7.95
C ARG A 10 -48.28 -32.29 7.60
N PRO A 11 -47.86 -32.13 6.33
CA PRO A 11 -46.45 -32.22 5.98
C PRO A 11 -45.73 -30.95 6.45
N VAL A 12 -44.74 -31.13 7.32
CA VAL A 12 -43.77 -30.08 7.68
C VAL A 12 -42.68 -30.12 6.62
N ALA A 13 -42.65 -29.13 5.73
CA ALA A 13 -41.57 -28.97 4.77
C ALA A 13 -40.37 -28.34 5.48
N LEU A 14 -39.28 -29.09 5.66
CA LEU A 14 -37.97 -28.53 6.02
C LEU A 14 -37.36 -27.88 4.78
N ALA A 15 -37.38 -26.55 4.71
CA ALA A 15 -36.57 -25.81 3.77
C ALA A 15 -35.12 -25.74 4.29
N ALA A 16 -34.24 -26.60 3.76
CA ALA A 16 -32.81 -26.50 3.99
C ALA A 16 -32.26 -25.33 3.15
N GLY A 17 -32.10 -24.16 3.78
CA GLY A 17 -31.42 -23.02 3.18
C GLY A 17 -29.92 -23.31 3.08
N ALA A 18 -29.41 -23.56 1.88
CA ALA A 18 -27.98 -23.57 1.61
C ALA A 18 -27.46 -22.13 1.73
N ALA A 19 -26.88 -21.79 2.87
CA ALA A 19 -26.11 -20.56 3.02
C ALA A 19 -24.84 -20.70 2.17
N LEU A 20 -24.82 -20.06 1.01
CA LEU A 20 -23.61 -19.84 0.23
C LEU A 20 -22.73 -18.90 1.05
N VAL A 21 -21.76 -19.47 1.76
CA VAL A 21 -20.67 -18.70 2.35
C VAL A 21 -19.85 -18.20 1.16
N ALA A 22 -19.92 -16.89 0.88
CA ALA A 22 -18.99 -16.26 -0.05
C ALA A 22 -17.59 -16.45 0.52
N ALA A 23 -16.80 -17.32 -0.10
CA ALA A 23 -15.38 -17.36 0.14
C ALA A 23 -14.81 -16.11 -0.55
N ASP A 24 -14.29 -15.16 0.22
CA ASP A 24 -13.44 -14.12 -0.33
C ASP A 24 -12.29 -14.82 -1.05
N ALA A 25 -12.32 -14.76 -2.38
CA ALA A 25 -11.18 -15.17 -3.19
C ALA A 25 -10.08 -14.16 -2.88
N GLN A 26 -9.23 -14.48 -1.90
CA GLN A 26 -8.03 -13.72 -1.61
C GLN A 26 -7.12 -13.88 -2.83
N ALA A 27 -7.28 -13.01 -3.83
CA ALA A 27 -6.29 -12.86 -4.88
C ALA A 27 -4.95 -12.66 -4.17
N ALA A 28 -3.91 -13.37 -4.64
CA ALA A 28 -2.56 -13.12 -4.15
C ALA A 28 -2.31 -11.62 -4.30
N CYS A 29 -1.90 -10.96 -3.20
CA CYS A 29 -1.67 -9.53 -3.18
C CYS A 29 -0.17 -9.29 -3.04
N PRO A 30 0.61 -9.53 -4.12
CA PRO A 30 2.04 -9.29 -4.08
C PRO A 30 2.28 -7.77 -4.07
N ILE A 31 3.35 -7.34 -3.40
CA ILE A 31 3.62 -5.91 -3.11
C ILE A 31 3.57 -5.02 -4.35
N GLN A 32 4.04 -5.49 -5.51
CA GLN A 32 4.05 -4.72 -6.75
C GLN A 32 2.68 -4.40 -7.34
N LEU A 33 1.60 -5.01 -6.82
CA LEU A 33 0.23 -4.71 -7.19
C LEU A 33 -0.52 -3.93 -6.09
N ALA A 34 0.10 -3.72 -4.94
CA ALA A 34 -0.57 -3.19 -3.76
C ALA A 34 -0.85 -1.69 -3.85
N ALA A 35 -1.98 -1.29 -3.27
CA ALA A 35 -2.35 0.09 -3.03
C ALA A 35 -2.53 0.34 -1.53
N TYR A 36 -2.01 1.45 -1.02
CA TYR A 36 -2.09 1.84 0.38
C TYR A 36 -2.70 3.25 0.53
N GLY A 37 -3.22 3.56 1.71
CA GLY A 37 -3.75 4.89 2.02
C GLY A 37 -3.40 5.36 3.43
N GLU A 38 -3.17 6.66 3.57
CA GLU A 38 -3.04 7.34 4.85
C GLU A 38 -4.40 7.90 5.29
N ALA A 39 -4.78 7.61 6.53
CA ALA A 39 -6.16 7.77 7.00
C ALA A 39 -6.63 9.23 7.10
N LYS A 40 -5.74 10.20 7.31
CA LYS A 40 -6.12 11.59 7.62
C LYS A 40 -6.03 12.53 6.42
N SER A 41 -4.97 12.40 5.63
CA SER A 41 -4.68 13.22 4.47
C SER A 41 -5.46 12.76 3.24
N GLY A 42 -5.71 11.45 3.10
CA GLY A 42 -6.19 10.87 1.84
C GLY A 42 -5.07 10.65 0.82
N ALA A 43 -3.81 10.76 1.24
CA ALA A 43 -2.67 10.36 0.42
C ALA A 43 -2.69 8.85 0.17
N GLU A 44 -2.28 8.46 -1.02
CA GLU A 44 -2.25 7.05 -1.45
C GLU A 44 -0.86 6.67 -1.93
N ILE A 45 -0.55 5.37 -1.87
CA ILE A 45 0.65 4.79 -2.45
C ILE A 45 0.22 3.66 -3.37
N ASP A 46 0.58 3.76 -4.64
CA ASP A 46 0.33 2.72 -5.63
C ASP A 46 1.65 2.11 -6.05
N PHE A 47 1.83 0.81 -5.76
CA PHE A 47 2.96 0.06 -6.28
C PHE A 47 2.70 -0.37 -7.74
N SER A 48 3.80 -0.57 -8.45
CA SER A 48 3.80 -1.12 -9.81
C SER A 48 5.00 -2.05 -9.99
N PRO A 49 4.92 -3.06 -10.89
CA PRO A 49 6.07 -3.89 -11.23
C PRO A 49 7.29 -3.05 -11.61
N THR A 50 8.44 -3.35 -11.03
CA THR A 50 9.69 -2.61 -11.28
C THR A 50 10.31 -2.92 -12.65
N GLY A 51 9.86 -4.01 -13.29
CA GLY A 51 10.34 -4.43 -14.60
C GLY A 51 11.72 -5.08 -14.51
N THR A 52 12.62 -4.75 -15.45
CA THR A 52 13.94 -5.41 -15.56
C THR A 52 15.07 -4.68 -14.83
N SER A 53 14.75 -3.78 -13.88
CA SER A 53 15.79 -3.08 -13.12
C SER A 53 16.56 -4.05 -12.24
N ALA A 54 17.90 -3.97 -12.28
CA ALA A 54 18.76 -4.81 -11.44
C ALA A 54 18.96 -4.23 -10.03
N THR A 55 18.67 -2.94 -9.84
CA THR A 55 19.02 -2.19 -8.63
C THR A 55 17.79 -1.73 -7.84
N ILE A 56 16.68 -1.45 -8.54
CA ILE A 56 15.42 -1.06 -7.92
C ILE A 56 14.70 -2.33 -7.49
N ALA A 57 14.32 -2.40 -6.22
CA ALA A 57 13.61 -3.54 -5.66
C ALA A 57 12.09 -3.34 -5.62
N ASN A 58 11.64 -2.09 -5.57
CA ASN A 58 10.23 -1.74 -5.67
C ASN A 58 10.07 -0.37 -6.37
N THR A 59 9.00 -0.24 -7.14
CA THR A 59 8.58 1.00 -7.79
C THR A 59 7.17 1.32 -7.35
N PHE A 60 6.92 2.58 -7.00
CA PHE A 60 5.63 3.04 -6.54
C PHE A 60 5.44 4.52 -6.86
N ARG A 61 4.23 5.01 -6.66
CA ARG A 61 3.94 6.45 -6.66
C ARG A 61 3.22 6.81 -5.38
N MET A 62 3.54 7.96 -4.82
CA MET A 62 2.73 8.57 -3.77
C MET A 62 1.87 9.67 -4.38
N ILE A 63 0.56 9.60 -4.13
CA ILE A 63 -0.44 10.53 -4.66
C ILE A 63 -1.00 11.31 -3.49
N LEU A 64 -0.77 12.61 -3.46
CA LEU A 64 -1.28 13.51 -2.43
C LEU A 64 -2.71 13.98 -2.76
N ASP A 65 -3.40 14.54 -1.77
CA ASP A 65 -4.81 14.91 -1.85
C ASP A 65 -5.16 15.96 -2.93
N ASN A 66 -4.16 16.76 -3.32
CA ASN A 66 -4.26 17.74 -4.40
C ASN A 66 -3.85 17.19 -5.79
N ASN A 67 -3.75 15.86 -5.94
CA ASN A 67 -3.24 15.14 -7.12
C ASN A 67 -1.75 15.38 -7.44
N THR A 68 -0.96 15.91 -6.49
CA THR A 68 0.50 15.92 -6.63
C THR A 68 1.00 14.49 -6.58
N VAL A 69 1.78 14.10 -7.60
CA VAL A 69 2.38 12.78 -7.70
C VAL A 69 3.87 12.88 -7.42
N LEU A 70 4.34 12.00 -6.54
CA LEU A 70 5.74 11.79 -6.24
C LEU A 70 6.13 10.41 -6.75
N ASP A 71 7.17 10.35 -7.57
CA ASP A 71 7.70 9.09 -8.08
C ASP A 71 8.54 8.43 -6.98
N GLY A 72 8.27 7.17 -6.70
CA GLY A 72 8.87 6.40 -5.61
C GLY A 72 9.68 5.22 -6.13
N ILE A 73 10.90 5.08 -5.61
CA ILE A 73 11.71 3.88 -5.78
C ILE A 73 12.25 3.43 -4.44
N ALA A 74 12.46 2.11 -4.28
CA ALA A 74 13.20 1.56 -3.16
C ALA A 74 14.36 0.70 -3.66
N MET A 75 15.54 0.92 -3.10
CA MET A 75 16.76 0.18 -3.40
C MET A 75 17.34 -0.39 -2.11
N TRP A 76 17.88 -1.60 -2.15
CA TRP A 76 18.57 -2.15 -0.98
C TRP A 76 19.95 -1.53 -0.85
N THR A 77 20.27 -1.02 0.33
CA THR A 77 21.62 -0.60 0.65
C THR A 77 22.55 -1.80 0.75
N GLU A 78 23.82 -1.60 0.42
CA GLU A 78 24.84 -2.66 0.45
C GLU A 78 25.25 -3.04 1.88
N GLY A 79 25.86 -4.22 2.01
CA GLY A 79 26.46 -4.69 3.26
C GLY A 79 25.54 -5.55 4.13
N SER A 80 26.09 -6.04 5.25
CA SER A 80 25.42 -7.00 6.15
C SER A 80 24.22 -6.42 6.91
N ALA A 81 24.08 -5.09 6.92
CA ALA A 81 22.96 -4.38 7.53
C ALA A 81 22.10 -3.66 6.48
N GLY A 82 22.09 -4.17 5.24
CA GLY A 82 21.33 -3.62 4.13
C GLY A 82 19.84 -3.43 4.44
N ARG A 83 19.27 -2.33 3.96
CA ARG A 83 17.86 -1.96 4.17
C ARG A 83 17.25 -1.40 2.88
N PRO A 84 15.94 -1.55 2.66
CA PRO A 84 15.25 -0.88 1.58
C PRO A 84 15.21 0.63 1.85
N HIS A 85 16.10 1.35 1.18
CA HIS A 85 16.14 2.81 1.16
C HIS A 85 15.24 3.30 0.04
N GLY A 86 14.18 4.01 0.43
CA GLY A 86 13.26 4.66 -0.48
C GLY A 86 13.68 6.10 -0.78
N SER A 87 13.32 6.56 -1.96
CA SER A 87 13.38 7.96 -2.36
C SER A 87 12.05 8.35 -2.98
N LEU A 88 11.52 9.52 -2.64
CA LEU A 88 10.37 10.15 -3.29
C LEU A 88 10.84 11.37 -4.07
N MET A 89 10.39 11.48 -5.31
CA MET A 89 10.91 12.43 -6.28
C MET A 89 9.76 13.23 -6.89
N TYR A 90 9.88 14.56 -6.90
CA TYR A 90 8.88 15.44 -7.46
C TYR A 90 9.39 16.08 -8.76
N LYS A 91 8.82 15.65 -9.89
CA LYS A 91 9.12 16.21 -11.23
C LYS A 91 10.63 16.25 -11.52
N CYS A 92 11.34 15.20 -11.12
CA CYS A 92 12.76 15.09 -11.41
C CYS A 92 13.03 15.06 -12.92
N PRO A 93 14.09 15.73 -13.40
CA PRO A 93 14.49 15.64 -14.79
C PRO A 93 14.92 14.20 -15.15
N THR A 94 14.72 13.83 -16.40
CA THR A 94 15.11 12.52 -16.94
C THR A 94 16.29 12.66 -17.88
N GLY A 95 17.16 11.65 -17.95
CA GLY A 95 18.29 11.61 -18.90
C GLY A 95 19.63 11.81 -18.19
N ASP A 96 20.47 12.69 -18.73
CA ASP A 96 21.73 13.07 -18.09
C ASP A 96 21.43 14.07 -16.97
N VAL A 97 21.27 13.55 -15.75
CA VAL A 97 20.89 14.33 -14.56
C VAL A 97 22.09 14.43 -13.63
N THR A 98 22.42 15.64 -13.20
CA THR A 98 23.44 15.82 -12.16
C THR A 98 22.92 15.40 -10.79
N GLY A 99 23.84 15.08 -9.87
CA GLY A 99 23.48 14.76 -8.50
C GLY A 99 22.79 15.92 -7.77
N GLU A 100 23.13 17.16 -8.12
CA GLU A 100 22.52 18.37 -7.55
C GLU A 100 21.07 18.55 -8.03
N GLU A 101 20.81 18.34 -9.31
CA GLU A 101 19.45 18.37 -9.87
C GLU A 101 18.58 17.27 -9.26
N LEU A 102 19.13 16.06 -9.10
CA LEU A 102 18.42 14.95 -8.47
C LEU A 102 18.12 15.26 -6.99
N ALA A 103 19.11 15.75 -6.22
CA ALA A 103 18.90 16.12 -4.83
C ALA A 103 17.87 17.23 -4.66
N ALA A 104 17.80 18.20 -5.59
CA ALA A 104 16.84 19.29 -5.53
C ALA A 104 15.39 18.87 -5.76
N CYS A 105 15.17 17.78 -6.49
CA CYS A 105 13.84 17.25 -6.79
C CYS A 105 13.46 16.03 -5.95
N THR A 106 14.41 15.43 -5.22
CA THR A 106 14.12 14.42 -4.19
C THR A 106 13.54 15.09 -2.95
N VAL A 107 12.33 14.71 -2.57
CA VAL A 107 11.54 15.35 -1.50
C VAL A 107 11.56 14.58 -0.18
N TRP A 108 11.93 13.30 -0.23
CA TRP A 108 12.09 12.46 0.95
C TRP A 108 13.03 11.30 0.62
N GLU A 109 13.85 10.92 1.58
CA GLU A 109 14.70 9.74 1.53
C GLU A 109 14.72 9.06 2.90
N GLY A 110 14.68 7.74 2.93
CA GLY A 110 14.72 7.00 4.19
C GLY A 110 14.47 5.52 4.05
N VAL A 111 14.58 4.80 5.16
CA VAL A 111 14.24 3.37 5.19
C VAL A 111 12.73 3.21 5.22
N ILE A 112 12.18 2.42 4.30
CA ILE A 112 10.76 2.05 4.32
C ILE A 112 10.60 0.82 5.19
N TYR A 113 9.78 0.94 6.23
CA TYR A 113 9.42 -0.18 7.10
C TYR A 113 8.02 -0.69 6.76
N SER A 114 7.76 -1.93 7.14
CA SER A 114 6.44 -2.54 7.13
C SER A 114 5.96 -2.81 8.55
N ALA A 115 4.67 -2.99 8.73
CA ALA A 115 4.15 -3.68 9.92
C ALA A 115 3.10 -4.71 9.54
N ASP A 116 3.09 -5.82 10.29
CA ASP A 116 2.08 -6.88 10.15
C ASP A 116 0.81 -6.58 10.98
N GLU A 117 -0.16 -7.49 10.95
CA GLU A 117 -1.43 -7.36 11.70
C GLU A 117 -1.23 -7.26 13.22
N LYS A 118 -0.09 -7.73 13.73
CA LYS A 118 0.26 -7.70 15.16
C LYS A 118 1.09 -6.47 15.52
N GLY A 119 1.38 -5.60 14.54
CA GLY A 119 2.26 -4.44 14.71
C GLY A 119 3.75 -4.78 14.77
N VAL A 120 4.15 -5.99 14.37
CA VAL A 120 5.57 -6.34 14.26
C VAL A 120 6.17 -5.58 13.09
N VAL A 121 7.18 -4.76 13.39
CA VAL A 121 7.86 -3.95 12.39
C VAL A 121 8.88 -4.80 11.64
N GLY A 122 8.83 -4.72 10.31
CA GLY A 122 9.76 -5.36 9.38
C GLY A 122 10.28 -4.37 8.34
N LEU A 123 11.03 -4.87 7.36
CA LEU A 123 11.49 -4.10 6.20
C LEU A 123 10.48 -4.26 5.05
N LEU A 124 10.41 -3.26 4.16
CA LEU A 124 9.70 -3.40 2.89
C LEU A 124 10.15 -4.69 2.16
N PRO A 125 9.22 -5.61 1.85
CA PRO A 125 9.57 -6.83 1.13
C PRO A 125 10.01 -6.54 -0.30
N ALA A 126 10.68 -7.52 -0.92
CA ALA A 126 11.01 -7.47 -2.34
C ALA A 126 9.76 -7.75 -3.20
N GLU A 127 9.80 -7.31 -4.46
CA GLU A 127 8.79 -7.65 -5.47
C GLU A 127 8.47 -9.17 -5.48
N GLY A 128 7.19 -9.50 -5.62
CA GLY A 128 6.67 -10.87 -5.65
C GLY A 128 6.28 -11.45 -4.29
N ALA A 129 6.75 -10.86 -3.18
CA ALA A 129 6.30 -11.24 -1.84
C ALA A 129 4.96 -10.57 -1.47
N ASP A 130 4.26 -11.14 -0.49
CA ASP A 130 2.98 -10.62 -0.02
C ASP A 130 3.10 -9.18 0.49
N ALA A 131 2.12 -8.36 0.11
CA ALA A 131 1.98 -7.00 0.58
C ALA A 131 1.75 -6.96 2.11
N PRO A 132 2.58 -6.24 2.88
CA PRO A 132 2.36 -6.07 4.31
C PRO A 132 1.10 -5.22 4.56
N LYS A 133 0.61 -5.29 5.80
CA LYS A 133 -0.64 -4.62 6.21
C LYS A 133 -0.49 -3.11 6.28
N SER A 134 0.68 -2.63 6.64
CA SER A 134 0.99 -1.21 6.58
C SER A 134 2.43 -0.98 6.21
N LEU A 135 2.67 0.20 5.64
CA LEU A 135 3.99 0.76 5.39
C LEU A 135 4.21 1.97 6.28
N ILE A 136 5.47 2.21 6.60
CA ILE A 136 5.91 3.32 7.44
C ILE A 136 7.03 4.05 6.69
N PHE A 137 6.81 5.35 6.46
CA PHE A 137 7.73 6.30 5.85
C PHE A 137 8.15 7.30 6.93
N PRO A 138 9.24 7.03 7.66
CA PRO A 138 9.64 7.88 8.79
C PRO A 138 9.86 9.32 8.36
N ASP A 139 9.35 10.26 9.15
CA ASP A 139 9.56 11.71 8.96
C ASP A 139 9.03 12.24 7.61
N LEU A 140 8.00 11.59 7.06
CA LEU A 140 7.45 11.95 5.76
C LEU A 140 6.85 13.35 5.77
N GLY A 141 6.01 13.65 6.77
CA GLY A 141 5.30 14.92 6.84
C GLY A 141 6.25 16.13 6.86
N PRO A 142 7.19 16.21 7.82
CA PRO A 142 8.18 17.29 7.86
C PRO A 142 9.05 17.38 6.61
N SER A 143 9.47 16.24 6.04
CA SER A 143 10.24 16.22 4.79
C SER A 143 9.46 16.86 3.64
N LEU A 144 8.17 16.51 3.53
CA LEU A 144 7.26 17.06 2.53
C LEU A 144 7.05 18.57 2.71
N GLU A 145 6.83 19.06 3.93
CA GLU A 145 6.67 20.50 4.22
C GLU A 145 7.89 21.33 3.83
N MET A 146 9.09 20.76 3.96
CA MET A 146 10.35 21.42 3.61
C MET A 146 10.72 21.28 2.13
N SER A 147 9.95 20.50 1.36
CA SER A 147 10.29 20.13 -0.01
C SER A 147 9.84 21.15 -1.06
N ALA A 148 10.43 21.05 -2.25
CA ALA A 148 10.00 21.81 -3.43
C ALA A 148 8.55 21.47 -3.87
N ALA A 149 8.03 20.29 -3.50
CA ALA A 149 6.68 19.89 -3.83
C ALA A 149 5.61 20.64 -3.02
N TYR A 150 5.93 21.06 -1.79
CA TYR A 150 5.03 21.85 -0.96
C TYR A 150 4.69 23.18 -1.63
N GLY A 151 5.72 23.86 -2.14
CA GLY A 151 5.59 25.13 -2.84
C GLY A 151 4.88 26.22 -2.01
N PRO A 152 4.52 27.36 -2.64
CA PRO A 152 3.86 28.46 -1.94
C PRO A 152 2.41 28.17 -1.51
N ALA A 153 1.75 27.24 -2.21
CA ALA A 153 0.36 26.88 -1.93
C ALA A 153 0.22 25.84 -0.80
N GLY A 154 1.30 25.12 -0.50
CA GLY A 154 1.29 24.00 0.44
C GLY A 154 0.46 22.81 -0.05
N PHE A 155 0.44 21.76 0.76
CA PHE A 155 -0.54 20.68 0.66
C PHE A 155 -1.77 21.03 1.50
N SER A 156 -2.97 20.71 1.03
CA SER A 156 -4.18 20.90 1.84
C SER A 156 -4.18 20.01 3.07
N LYS A 157 -3.54 18.84 2.99
CA LYS A 157 -3.21 17.99 4.13
C LYS A 157 -1.87 17.31 3.91
N VAL A 158 -0.98 17.42 4.89
CA VAL A 158 0.30 16.70 4.90
C VAL A 158 0.06 15.28 5.44
N PRO A 159 0.51 14.23 4.73
CA PRO A 159 0.34 12.85 5.20
C PRO A 159 1.18 12.58 6.45
N TRP A 160 0.69 11.65 7.26
CA TRP A 160 1.44 11.05 8.35
C TRP A 160 2.28 9.88 7.81
N ASP A 161 3.12 9.32 8.66
CA ASP A 161 4.13 8.34 8.24
C ASP A 161 3.56 6.95 7.91
N VAL A 162 2.32 6.64 8.29
CA VAL A 162 1.77 5.27 8.23
C VAL A 162 0.67 5.13 7.18
N PHE A 163 0.85 4.21 6.25
CA PHE A 163 -0.10 3.90 5.18
C PHE A 163 -0.62 2.47 5.34
N ALA A 164 -1.93 2.28 5.33
CA ALA A 164 -2.58 0.99 5.48
C ALA A 164 -2.96 0.39 4.11
N LEU A 165 -2.83 -0.93 3.97
CA LEU A 165 -3.16 -1.66 2.75
C LEU A 165 -4.66 -1.49 2.44
N LYS A 166 -4.97 -0.98 1.25
CA LYS A 166 -6.33 -0.84 0.72
C LYS A 166 -6.74 -2.05 -0.11
N GLY A 167 -5.79 -2.68 -0.79
CA GLY A 167 -6.01 -3.84 -1.65
C GLY A 167 -4.88 -3.99 -2.66
N CYS A 168 -5.09 -4.89 -3.62
CA CYS A 168 -4.22 -5.04 -4.78
C CYS A 168 -4.99 -4.75 -6.06
N GLN A 169 -4.28 -4.21 -7.04
CA GLN A 169 -4.74 -4.01 -8.41
C GLN A 169 -4.85 -5.37 -9.11
N GLU A 170 -5.88 -5.53 -9.96
CA GLU A 170 -6.12 -6.72 -10.78
C GLU A 170 -5.34 -6.70 -12.10
#